data_AF-A0A0R1JSZ9-F1
#
_entry.id   AF-A0A0R1JSZ9-F1
#
_cell.length_a   1.000
_cell.length_b   1.000
_cell.length_c   1.000
_cell.angle_alpha   90.00
_cell.angle_beta   90.00
_cell.angle_gamma   90.00
#
_symmetry.space_group_name_H-M   'P 1'
#
loop_
_entity.id
_entity.type
_entity.pdbx_description
1 polymer ?
#
loop_
_entity_poly.entity_id
_entity_poly.type
_entity_poly.pdbx_seq_one_letter_code
_entity_poly.pdbx_strand_id
1 'polypeptide(L)'
;MTFKSLKISFLVIFTMSLAFIGSTAHADAAVKTPSWGHWESSKITYTYSGSSKYYQKIWKSAVKKWNKTGAVKLKAVKSQKKADIVLQTSASLSTQKGLFTGYTNYSFYNHQDEDAEIVSANSTLNRDLLTSFSYTKKQRTNVATHELGHALGLSHSKSRRSVMYASNRYESISHQDKVALEKAYAD
;
A
#
# COMPACT_ATOMS: atom_id res chain seq x y z
N MET A 1 69.35 -24.45 52.34
CA MET A 1 69.26 -23.00 52.63
C MET A 1 69.34 -22.23 51.33
N THR A 2 68.19 -21.77 50.81
CA THR A 2 67.99 -20.52 50.03
C THR A 2 66.52 -20.49 49.62
N PHE A 3 65.69 -19.74 50.34
CA PHE A 3 64.31 -19.45 49.96
C PHE A 3 64.33 -18.39 48.85
N LYS A 4 63.81 -18.70 47.66
CA LYS A 4 63.46 -17.71 46.64
C LYS A 4 62.00 -17.32 46.84
N SER A 5 61.78 -16.04 47.15
CA SER A 5 60.48 -15.39 47.27
C SER A 5 59.70 -15.43 45.95
N LEU A 6 58.54 -16.08 45.94
CA LEU A 6 57.60 -16.03 44.81
C LEU A 6 56.65 -14.84 44.99
N LYS A 7 56.69 -13.91 44.03
CA LYS A 7 55.86 -12.70 43.99
C LYS A 7 54.40 -13.10 43.77
N ILE A 8 53.52 -12.77 44.72
CA ILE A 8 52.07 -12.90 44.58
C ILE A 8 51.58 -11.67 43.81
N SER A 9 51.16 -11.87 42.56
CA SER A 9 50.49 -10.85 41.76
C SER A 9 48.99 -10.87 42.08
N PHE A 10 48.46 -9.77 42.64
CA PHE A 10 47.02 -9.56 42.76
C PHE A 10 46.44 -9.19 41.39
N LEU A 11 45.64 -10.08 40.80
CA LEU A 11 44.83 -9.77 39.62
C LEU A 11 43.51 -9.16 40.10
N VAL A 12 43.38 -7.83 39.99
CA VAL A 12 42.11 -7.13 40.17
C VAL A 12 41.29 -7.33 38.90
N ILE A 13 40.31 -8.24 38.95
CA ILE A 13 39.35 -8.41 37.86
C ILE A 13 38.31 -7.30 37.99
N PHE A 14 38.46 -6.26 37.16
CA PHE A 14 37.43 -5.24 36.99
C PHE A 14 36.28 -5.84 36.19
N THR A 15 35.25 -6.34 36.89
CA THR A 15 33.98 -6.72 36.25
C THR A 15 33.26 -5.44 35.84
N MET A 16 33.51 -4.98 34.61
CA MET A 16 32.72 -3.94 33.98
C MET A 16 31.34 -4.54 33.66
N SER A 17 30.40 -4.37 34.57
CA SER A 17 28.98 -4.65 34.34
C SER A 17 28.49 -3.72 33.24
N LEU A 18 28.49 -4.20 32.00
CA LEU A 18 27.81 -3.56 30.90
C LEU A 18 26.32 -3.61 31.20
N ALA A 19 25.79 -2.54 31.80
CA ALA A 19 24.37 -2.30 31.83
C ALA A 19 23.92 -2.15 30.37
N PHE A 20 23.39 -3.24 29.80
CA PHE A 20 22.55 -3.17 28.62
C PHE A 20 21.33 -2.32 29.02
N ILE A 21 21.43 -1.01 28.83
CA ILE A 21 20.25 -0.16 28.71
C ILE A 21 19.66 -0.59 27.37
N GLY A 22 18.84 -1.65 27.42
CA GLY A 22 17.94 -1.98 26.34
C GLY A 22 17.04 -0.78 26.17
N SER A 23 17.39 0.10 25.23
CA SER A 23 16.40 0.93 24.58
C SER A 23 15.43 -0.08 23.98
N THR A 24 14.34 -0.36 24.69
CA THR A 24 13.17 -0.96 24.08
C THR A 24 12.76 0.07 23.03
N ALA A 25 13.24 -0.11 21.80
CA ALA A 25 12.53 0.39 20.66
C ALA A 25 11.13 -0.18 20.85
N HIS A 26 10.20 0.65 21.32
CA HIS A 26 8.80 0.32 21.20
C HIS A 26 8.60 0.20 19.71
N ALA A 27 8.65 -1.04 19.21
CA ALA A 27 8.17 -1.36 17.90
C ALA A 27 6.72 -0.89 17.94
N ASP A 28 6.46 0.30 17.38
CA ASP A 28 5.12 0.76 17.12
C ASP A 28 4.41 -0.42 16.50
N ALA A 29 3.41 -0.99 17.19
CA ALA A 29 2.61 -2.07 16.66
C ALA A 29 2.16 -1.59 15.28
N ALA A 30 2.66 -2.24 14.22
CA ALA A 30 2.54 -1.71 12.88
C ALA A 30 1.06 -1.47 12.60
N VAL A 31 0.68 -0.20 12.46
CA VAL A 31 -0.71 0.22 12.23
C VAL A 31 -1.20 -0.52 10.99
N LYS A 32 -2.09 -1.49 11.17
CA LYS A 32 -2.57 -2.31 10.06
C LYS A 32 -3.41 -1.44 9.13
N THR A 33 -3.14 -1.53 7.83
CA THR A 33 -4.07 -1.02 6.81
C THR A 33 -5.31 -1.92 6.86
N PRO A 34 -6.52 -1.39 7.06
CA PRO A 34 -7.71 -2.23 7.07
C PRO A 34 -8.06 -2.70 5.65
N SER A 35 -8.72 -3.85 5.55
CA SER A 35 -9.41 -4.30 4.33
C SER A 35 -10.91 -4.04 4.50
N TRP A 36 -11.63 -3.94 3.39
CA TRP A 36 -13.09 -3.93 3.38
C TRP A 36 -13.67 -5.10 2.57
N GLY A 37 -12.83 -5.82 1.82
CA GLY A 37 -13.25 -6.94 1.00
C GLY A 37 -12.14 -7.46 0.09
N HIS A 38 -12.49 -8.39 -0.78
CA HIS A 38 -11.59 -8.95 -1.79
C HIS A 38 -12.38 -9.45 -3.00
N TRP A 39 -11.69 -9.62 -4.13
CA TRP A 39 -12.27 -10.36 -5.26
C TRP A 39 -12.26 -11.85 -4.96
N GLU A 40 -13.22 -12.61 -5.50
CA GLU A 40 -13.26 -14.09 -5.41
C GLU A 40 -11.91 -14.74 -5.77
N SER A 41 -11.16 -14.13 -6.69
CA SER A 41 -9.81 -14.58 -7.05
C SER A 41 -8.78 -13.48 -6.93
N SER A 42 -7.57 -13.84 -6.47
CA SER A 42 -6.38 -12.98 -6.55
C SER A 42 -5.91 -12.72 -7.99
N LYS A 43 -6.44 -13.43 -9.00
CA LYS A 43 -6.17 -13.19 -10.44
C LYS A 43 -7.22 -12.26 -11.04
N ILE A 44 -6.95 -10.96 -10.93
CA ILE A 44 -7.92 -9.92 -11.28
C ILE A 44 -7.58 -9.32 -12.64
N THR A 45 -8.57 -9.13 -13.48
CA THR A 45 -8.42 -8.51 -14.80
C THR A 45 -8.66 -7.01 -14.74
N TYR A 46 -7.95 -6.25 -15.57
CA TYR A 46 -8.17 -4.81 -15.68
C TYR A 46 -8.11 -4.32 -17.12
N THR A 47 -8.77 -3.20 -17.39
CA THR A 47 -8.56 -2.41 -18.61
C THR A 47 -8.27 -0.95 -18.29
N TYR A 48 -7.68 -0.23 -19.24
CA TYR A 48 -7.65 1.24 -19.23
C TYR A 48 -8.59 1.76 -20.31
N SER A 49 -9.65 2.48 -19.93
CA SER A 49 -10.68 2.94 -20.87
C SER A 49 -10.35 4.29 -21.53
N GLY A 50 -9.32 5.00 -21.07
CA GLY A 50 -8.91 6.29 -21.63
C GLY A 50 -8.00 6.19 -22.87
N SER A 51 -7.85 7.30 -23.57
CA SER A 51 -6.98 7.42 -24.76
C SER A 51 -5.58 7.96 -24.46
N SER A 52 -5.35 8.52 -23.27
CA SER A 52 -4.08 9.17 -22.93
C SER A 52 -2.98 8.13 -22.67
N LYS A 53 -1.99 8.06 -23.57
CA LYS A 53 -0.79 7.22 -23.38
C LYS A 53 -0.02 7.57 -22.11
N TYR A 54 -0.06 8.84 -21.68
CA TYR A 54 0.58 9.28 -20.43
C TYR A 54 -0.08 8.62 -19.21
N TYR A 55 -1.40 8.70 -19.08
CA TYR A 55 -2.12 8.10 -17.96
C TYR A 55 -2.18 6.58 -18.03
N GLN A 56 -2.19 6.00 -19.24
CA GLN A 56 -2.00 4.56 -19.41
C GLN A 56 -0.68 4.10 -18.77
N LYS A 57 0.43 4.85 -18.94
CA LYS A 57 1.72 4.54 -18.30
C LYS A 57 1.67 4.71 -16.77
N ILE A 58 0.92 5.69 -16.26
CA ILE A 58 0.70 5.89 -14.82
C ILE A 58 -0.01 4.67 -14.22
N TRP A 59 -1.14 4.26 -14.80
CA TRP A 59 -1.91 3.10 -14.34
C TRP A 59 -1.11 1.80 -14.44
N LYS A 60 -0.39 1.57 -15.55
CA LYS A 60 0.53 0.42 -15.68
C LYS A 60 1.60 0.40 -14.58
N SER A 61 2.08 1.56 -14.14
CA SER A 61 3.06 1.65 -13.06
C SER A 61 2.44 1.30 -11.70
N ALA A 62 1.20 1.75 -11.43
CA ALA A 62 0.45 1.35 -10.23
C ALA A 62 0.18 -0.16 -10.21
N VAL A 63 -0.29 -0.73 -11.33
CA VAL A 63 -0.49 -2.17 -11.51
C VAL A 63 0.80 -2.96 -11.23
N LYS A 64 1.93 -2.52 -11.78
CA LYS A 64 3.24 -3.16 -11.53
C LYS A 64 3.62 -3.15 -10.06
N LYS A 65 3.33 -2.06 -9.33
CA LYS A 65 3.61 -1.96 -7.89
C LYS A 65 2.79 -2.97 -7.10
N TRP A 66 1.48 -3.09 -7.36
CA TRP A 66 0.63 -4.08 -6.70
C TRP A 66 1.00 -5.51 -7.07
N ASN A 67 1.25 -5.81 -8.35
CA ASN A 67 1.73 -7.15 -8.74
C ASN A 67 3.07 -7.53 -8.09
N LYS A 68 3.94 -6.55 -7.79
CA LYS A 68 5.22 -6.79 -7.12
C LYS A 68 5.05 -7.23 -5.66
N THR A 69 3.90 -6.98 -5.01
CA THR A 69 3.68 -7.43 -3.63
C THR A 69 3.57 -8.94 -3.54
N GLY A 70 3.09 -9.60 -4.61
CA GLY A 70 2.81 -11.04 -4.67
C GLY A 70 1.39 -11.41 -4.21
N ALA A 71 0.65 -10.49 -3.58
CA ALA A 71 -0.68 -10.76 -3.03
C ALA A 71 -1.77 -10.93 -4.12
N VAL A 72 -1.60 -10.27 -5.27
CA VAL A 72 -2.54 -10.31 -6.39
C VAL A 72 -1.81 -10.38 -7.73
N LYS A 73 -2.53 -10.82 -8.76
CA LYS A 73 -2.07 -10.90 -10.15
C LYS A 73 -3.04 -10.14 -11.07
N LEU A 74 -2.77 -8.87 -11.25
CA LEU A 74 -3.49 -8.00 -12.18
C LEU A 74 -3.08 -8.27 -13.62
N LYS A 75 -4.05 -8.61 -14.49
CA LYS A 75 -3.83 -8.93 -15.92
C LYS A 75 -4.64 -8.01 -16.82
N ALA A 76 -3.98 -7.39 -17.80
CA ALA A 76 -4.65 -6.53 -18.76
C ALA A 76 -5.56 -7.33 -19.72
N VAL A 77 -6.75 -6.81 -19.99
CA VAL A 77 -7.69 -7.30 -21.02
C VAL A 77 -8.05 -6.16 -21.98
N LYS A 78 -8.44 -6.50 -23.22
CA LYS A 78 -8.76 -5.51 -24.26
C LYS A 78 -10.16 -4.90 -24.12
N SER A 79 -11.12 -5.65 -23.56
CA SER A 79 -12.52 -5.24 -23.48
C SER A 79 -12.90 -4.92 -22.05
N GLN A 80 -13.60 -3.81 -21.85
CA GLN A 80 -14.18 -3.44 -20.55
C GLN A 80 -15.19 -4.47 -20.04
N LYS A 81 -15.92 -5.15 -20.94
CA LYS A 81 -16.88 -6.21 -20.56
C LYS A 81 -16.22 -7.46 -19.96
N LYS A 82 -14.91 -7.59 -20.09
CA LYS A 82 -14.10 -8.72 -19.59
C LYS A 82 -13.16 -8.30 -18.45
N ALA A 83 -13.28 -7.05 -17.99
CA ALA A 83 -12.41 -6.49 -16.98
C ALA A 83 -13.15 -6.41 -15.65
N ASP A 84 -12.51 -6.89 -14.60
CA ASP A 84 -13.00 -6.73 -13.23
C ASP A 84 -12.84 -5.27 -12.80
N ILE A 85 -11.67 -4.67 -13.10
CA ILE A 85 -11.34 -3.28 -12.79
C ILE A 85 -11.23 -2.43 -14.06
N VAL A 86 -11.96 -1.31 -14.10
CA VAL A 86 -11.77 -0.27 -15.12
C VAL A 86 -10.93 0.86 -14.55
N LEU A 87 -9.77 1.08 -15.15
CA LEU A 87 -8.89 2.21 -14.83
C LEU A 87 -9.16 3.34 -15.82
N GLN A 88 -9.35 4.56 -15.33
CA GLN A 88 -9.73 5.67 -16.19
C GLN A 88 -9.22 7.02 -15.67
N THR A 89 -9.55 8.07 -16.42
CA THR A 89 -9.26 9.45 -16.08
C THR A 89 -10.40 10.33 -16.54
N SER A 90 -10.75 11.34 -15.76
CA SER A 90 -11.69 12.39 -16.17
C SER A 90 -10.97 13.73 -16.27
N ALA A 91 -11.50 14.70 -17.03
CA ALA A 91 -11.01 16.09 -16.93
C ALA A 91 -11.21 16.58 -15.49
N SER A 92 -12.47 16.66 -15.10
CA SER A 92 -12.90 16.98 -13.74
C SER A 92 -13.64 15.80 -13.12
N LEU A 93 -13.46 15.64 -11.82
CA LEU A 93 -14.16 14.66 -10.99
C LEU A 93 -14.70 15.42 -9.78
N SER A 94 -16.00 15.70 -9.83
CA SER A 94 -16.76 16.20 -8.69
C SER A 94 -17.65 15.07 -8.21
N THR A 95 -17.57 14.73 -6.93
CA THR A 95 -18.50 13.81 -6.29
C THR A 95 -19.32 14.60 -5.27
N GLN A 96 -20.46 14.06 -4.83
CA GLN A 96 -21.24 14.69 -3.74
C GLN A 96 -20.42 14.91 -2.46
N LYS A 97 -19.30 14.18 -2.30
CA LYS A 97 -18.38 14.26 -1.16
C LYS A 97 -17.26 15.29 -1.34
N GLY A 98 -17.19 15.99 -2.48
CA GLY A 98 -16.21 17.03 -2.78
C GLY A 98 -15.28 16.72 -3.95
N LEU A 99 -14.19 17.50 -4.01
CA LEU A 99 -13.15 17.47 -5.04
C LEU A 99 -12.02 16.52 -4.63
N PHE A 100 -11.80 15.48 -5.43
CA PHE A 100 -10.76 14.48 -5.17
C PHE A 100 -9.79 14.34 -6.35
N THR A 101 -8.50 14.13 -6.05
CA THR A 101 -7.47 13.88 -7.07
C THR A 101 -7.60 12.52 -7.75
N GLY A 102 -8.29 11.59 -7.09
CA GLY A 102 -8.71 10.30 -7.61
C GLY A 102 -9.94 9.82 -6.85
N TYR A 103 -10.64 8.84 -7.40
CA TYR A 103 -11.77 8.20 -6.73
C TYR A 103 -12.01 6.81 -7.30
N THR A 104 -12.30 5.85 -6.41
CA THR A 104 -12.70 4.50 -6.78
C THR A 104 -14.16 4.25 -6.39
N ASN A 105 -14.95 3.87 -7.38
CA ASN A 105 -16.27 3.27 -7.17
C ASN A 105 -16.16 1.76 -7.26
N TYR A 106 -17.02 1.05 -6.54
CA TYR A 106 -17.06 -0.40 -6.56
C TYR A 106 -18.48 -0.92 -6.31
N SER A 107 -18.73 -2.15 -6.73
CA SER A 107 -19.91 -2.94 -6.37
C SER A 107 -19.44 -4.23 -5.72
N PHE A 108 -20.23 -4.73 -4.78
CA PHE A 108 -19.90 -5.90 -4.00
C PHE A 108 -21.18 -6.66 -3.62
N TYR A 109 -21.04 -7.96 -3.36
CA TYR A 109 -22.08 -8.71 -2.66
C TYR A 109 -21.91 -8.55 -1.15
N ASN A 110 -23.05 -8.50 -0.45
CA ASN A 110 -23.07 -8.15 0.96
C ASN A 110 -22.76 -9.39 1.82
N HIS A 111 -21.69 -9.34 2.60
CA HIS A 111 -21.50 -10.16 3.79
C HIS A 111 -21.02 -9.28 4.94
N GLN A 112 -21.51 -9.60 6.14
CA GLN A 112 -21.15 -8.94 7.39
C GLN A 112 -19.62 -9.04 7.61
N ASP A 113 -19.03 -8.04 8.29
CA ASP A 113 -17.64 -8.05 8.81
C ASP A 113 -16.46 -7.88 7.82
N GLU A 114 -16.27 -6.67 7.26
CA GLU A 114 -15.03 -6.22 6.55
C GLU A 114 -14.52 -7.16 5.42
N ASP A 115 -15.36 -8.07 4.93
CA ASP A 115 -15.02 -9.17 4.02
C ASP A 115 -15.96 -9.23 2.81
N ALA A 116 -16.23 -8.08 2.21
CA ALA A 116 -17.14 -8.01 1.06
C ALA A 116 -16.54 -8.65 -0.19
N GLU A 117 -17.34 -9.44 -0.92
CA GLU A 117 -16.95 -9.95 -2.23
C GLU A 117 -17.09 -8.85 -3.29
N ILE A 118 -15.97 -8.38 -3.83
CA ILE A 118 -15.92 -7.35 -4.87
C ILE A 118 -16.31 -7.96 -6.22
N VAL A 119 -17.25 -7.31 -6.91
CA VAL A 119 -17.75 -7.78 -8.22
C VAL A 119 -17.53 -6.79 -9.36
N SER A 120 -17.28 -5.52 -9.05
CA SER A 120 -16.82 -4.54 -10.04
C SER A 120 -16.10 -3.37 -9.37
N ALA A 121 -15.13 -2.77 -10.06
CA ALA A 121 -14.51 -1.52 -9.60
C ALA A 121 -14.12 -0.58 -10.75
N ASN A 122 -14.26 0.73 -10.52
CA ASN A 122 -13.88 1.80 -11.43
C ASN A 122 -13.00 2.81 -10.70
N SER A 123 -11.71 2.86 -11.02
CA SER A 123 -10.75 3.82 -10.45
C SER A 123 -10.45 4.96 -11.42
N THR A 124 -10.66 6.19 -10.98
CA THR A 124 -10.60 7.40 -11.82
C THR A 124 -9.59 8.39 -11.28
N LEU A 125 -8.70 8.92 -12.12
CA LEU A 125 -7.87 10.10 -11.77
C LEU A 125 -8.50 11.40 -12.28
N ASN A 126 -8.46 12.45 -11.47
CA ASN A 126 -8.89 13.80 -11.82
C ASN A 126 -7.73 14.57 -12.47
N ARG A 127 -7.78 14.75 -13.79
CA ARG A 127 -6.66 15.35 -14.54
C ARG A 127 -6.47 16.82 -14.20
N ASP A 128 -7.56 17.56 -14.02
CA ASP A 128 -7.52 19.00 -13.80
C ASP A 128 -6.92 19.32 -12.44
N LEU A 129 -7.37 18.65 -11.37
CA LEU A 129 -6.80 18.86 -10.03
C LEU A 129 -5.34 18.40 -9.93
N LEU A 130 -5.01 17.23 -10.50
CA LEU A 130 -3.62 16.77 -10.51
C LEU A 130 -2.71 17.77 -11.24
N THR A 131 -3.24 18.51 -12.22
CA THR A 131 -2.49 19.52 -12.97
C THR A 131 -2.44 20.86 -12.27
N SER A 132 -3.55 21.36 -11.73
CA SER A 132 -3.59 22.64 -10.99
C SER A 132 -2.68 22.59 -9.77
N PHE A 133 -2.63 21.47 -9.05
CA PHE A 133 -1.74 21.26 -7.91
C PHE A 133 -0.36 20.71 -8.29
N SER A 134 0.03 20.82 -9.56
CA SER A 134 1.38 20.50 -10.06
C SER A 134 1.89 19.11 -9.65
N TYR A 135 1.04 18.08 -9.72
CA TYR A 135 1.47 16.71 -9.42
C TYR A 135 2.49 16.23 -10.43
N THR A 136 3.66 15.84 -9.92
CA THR A 136 4.69 15.14 -10.68
C THR A 136 4.19 13.77 -11.14
N LYS A 137 4.85 13.18 -12.14
CA LYS A 137 4.54 11.81 -12.60
C LYS A 137 4.60 10.79 -11.45
N LYS A 138 5.55 10.92 -10.52
CA LYS A 138 5.67 10.03 -9.34
C LYS A 138 4.44 10.17 -8.43
N GLN A 139 4.03 11.39 -8.12
CA GLN A 139 2.87 11.65 -7.28
C GLN A 139 1.56 11.19 -7.94
N ARG A 140 1.37 11.42 -9.24
CA ARG A 140 0.21 10.87 -9.98
C ARG A 140 0.20 9.34 -9.96
N THR A 141 1.37 8.71 -10.02
CA THR A 141 1.49 7.26 -9.85
C THR A 141 1.12 6.81 -8.45
N ASN A 142 1.45 7.59 -7.42
CA ASN A 142 1.06 7.27 -6.04
C ASN A 142 -0.46 7.40 -5.84
N VAL A 143 -1.11 8.44 -6.38
CA VAL A 143 -2.58 8.54 -6.39
C VAL A 143 -3.19 7.35 -7.12
N ALA A 144 -2.70 7.00 -8.32
CA ALA A 144 -3.16 5.81 -9.02
C ALA A 144 -2.94 4.50 -8.23
N THR A 145 -1.85 4.42 -7.47
CA THR A 145 -1.58 3.26 -6.60
C THR A 145 -2.57 3.20 -5.45
N HIS A 146 -2.92 4.34 -4.85
CA HIS A 146 -3.93 4.49 -3.80
C HIS A 146 -5.32 4.07 -4.30
N GLU A 147 -5.79 4.65 -5.41
CA GLU A 147 -7.11 4.32 -5.96
C GLU A 147 -7.23 2.84 -6.33
N LEU A 148 -6.17 2.26 -6.91
CA LEU A 148 -6.13 0.83 -7.20
C LEU A 148 -6.10 -0.01 -5.92
N GLY A 149 -5.51 0.48 -4.83
CA GLY A 149 -5.59 -0.17 -3.52
C GLY A 149 -7.03 -0.29 -3.02
N HIS A 150 -7.84 0.77 -3.19
CA HIS A 150 -9.28 0.69 -2.93
C HIS A 150 -9.97 -0.35 -3.81
N ALA A 151 -9.69 -0.37 -5.12
CA ALA A 151 -10.28 -1.37 -6.04
C ALA A 151 -9.84 -2.81 -5.75
N LEU A 152 -8.79 -3.00 -4.96
CA LEU A 152 -8.30 -4.29 -4.48
C LEU A 152 -8.83 -4.67 -3.10
N GLY A 153 -9.64 -3.81 -2.46
CA GLY A 153 -10.24 -4.10 -1.17
C GLY A 153 -9.62 -3.39 0.03
N LEU A 154 -8.63 -2.52 -0.14
CA LEU A 154 -8.03 -1.81 0.99
C LEU A 154 -8.81 -0.55 1.38
N SER A 155 -8.94 -0.33 2.68
CA SER A 155 -9.44 0.89 3.30
C SER A 155 -8.30 1.86 3.60
N HIS A 156 -8.64 3.10 3.99
CA HIS A 156 -7.64 4.06 4.40
C HIS A 156 -6.82 3.57 5.59
N SER A 157 -5.50 3.68 5.48
CA SER A 157 -4.60 3.46 6.61
C SER A 157 -4.52 4.69 7.50
N LYS A 158 -4.32 4.48 8.81
CA LYS A 158 -3.94 5.55 9.76
C LYS A 158 -2.44 5.88 9.71
N SER A 159 -1.61 5.04 9.07
CA SER A 159 -0.16 5.24 8.99
C SER A 159 0.22 6.20 7.87
N ARG A 160 0.89 7.31 8.19
CA ARG A 160 1.38 8.27 7.19
C ARG A 160 2.40 7.70 6.20
N ARG A 161 2.99 6.54 6.51
CA ARG A 161 3.95 5.82 5.65
C ARG A 161 3.28 4.88 4.64
N SER A 162 1.95 4.72 4.71
CA SER A 162 1.18 3.87 3.81
C SER A 162 0.73 4.64 2.57
N VAL A 163 0.74 3.99 1.40
CA VAL A 163 0.13 4.56 0.19
C VAL A 163 -1.38 4.76 0.38
N MET A 164 -2.01 4.01 1.28
CA MET A 164 -3.43 4.09 1.63
C MET A 164 -3.74 5.16 2.69
N TYR A 165 -2.78 5.99 3.12
CA TYR A 165 -3.10 7.16 3.94
C TYR A 165 -3.85 8.20 3.11
N ALA A 166 -5.03 8.63 3.56
CA ALA A 166 -5.99 9.41 2.77
C ALA A 166 -5.42 10.70 2.15
N SER A 167 -4.54 11.40 2.86
CA SER A 167 -3.96 12.67 2.39
C SER A 167 -2.58 12.49 1.73
N ASN A 168 -2.19 11.26 1.39
CA ASN A 168 -0.86 10.97 0.88
C ASN A 168 -0.74 11.13 -0.64
N ARG A 169 0.43 11.64 -1.06
CA ARG A 169 0.86 11.63 -2.47
C ARG A 169 2.33 11.24 -2.64
N TYR A 170 3.05 10.92 -1.57
CA TYR A 170 4.51 10.74 -1.55
C TYR A 170 4.93 9.29 -1.36
N GLU A 171 4.24 8.53 -0.51
CA GLU A 171 4.66 7.17 -0.18
C GLU A 171 4.31 6.15 -1.26
N SER A 172 5.03 5.03 -1.21
CA SER A 172 4.71 3.81 -1.96
C SER A 172 3.95 2.81 -1.09
N ILE A 173 3.56 1.68 -1.69
CA ILE A 173 3.01 0.53 -0.95
C ILE A 173 3.97 0.19 0.19
N SER A 174 3.45 0.19 1.40
CA SER A 174 4.18 -0.15 2.62
C SER A 174 3.98 -1.62 2.98
N HIS A 175 4.76 -2.13 3.94
CA HIS A 175 4.64 -3.52 4.39
C HIS A 175 3.23 -3.85 4.89
N GLN A 176 2.61 -2.95 5.67
CA GLN A 176 1.24 -3.11 6.18
C GLN A 176 0.17 -3.15 5.08
N ASP A 177 0.37 -2.44 3.95
CA ASP A 177 -0.56 -2.49 2.82
C ASP A 177 -0.48 -3.86 2.13
N LYS A 178 0.73 -4.38 1.99
CA LYS A 178 0.97 -5.72 1.46
C LYS A 178 0.34 -6.78 2.37
N VAL A 179 0.62 -6.75 3.68
CA VAL A 179 0.11 -7.75 4.64
C VAL A 179 -1.42 -7.73 4.73
N ALA A 180 -2.03 -6.53 4.69
CA ALA A 180 -3.48 -6.40 4.65
C ALA A 180 -4.07 -7.09 3.42
N LEU A 181 -3.46 -6.88 2.25
CA LEU A 181 -3.90 -7.51 1.02
C LEU A 181 -3.61 -9.01 0.99
N GLU A 182 -2.48 -9.49 1.52
CA GLU A 182 -2.24 -10.93 1.65
C GLU A 182 -3.28 -11.60 2.55
N LYS A 183 -3.66 -10.96 3.66
CA LYS A 183 -4.70 -11.48 4.55
C LYS A 183 -6.08 -11.50 3.88
N ALA A 184 -6.43 -10.47 3.13
CA ALA A 184 -7.74 -10.38 2.48
C ALA A 184 -7.93 -11.42 1.36
N TYR A 185 -6.85 -12.02 0.83
CA TYR A 185 -6.88 -13.03 -0.23
C TYR A 185 -6.27 -14.36 0.25
N ALA A 186 -6.17 -14.56 1.56
CA ALA A 186 -5.78 -15.82 2.15
C ALA A 186 -7.04 -16.68 2.29
N ASP A 187 -7.13 -17.72 1.46
CA ASP A 187 -8.17 -18.75 1.52
C ASP A 187 -8.25 -19.41 2.91
#